data_AF-A0A1I7G559-F1
#
_entry.id   AF-A0A1I7G559-F1
#
_cell.length_a   1.000
_cell.length_b   1.000
_cell.length_c   1.000
_cell.angle_alpha   90.00
_cell.angle_beta   90.00
_cell.angle_gamma   90.00
#
_symmetry.space_group_name_H-M   'P 1'
#
loop_
_entity.id
_entity.type
_entity.pdbx_description
1 polymer ?
#
loop_
_entity_poly.entity_id
_entity_poly.type
_entity_poly.pdbx_seq_one_letter_code
_entity_poly.pdbx_strand_id
1 'polypeptide(L)'
;MFVATNILDFFPFVHLKFGFGCAGIATFTINQECQPHTKFKTKAAEAGSAVQVMLNWINKYKRIEQVGSANGTRKDYRLCAMNHEDPIVLTLQLDEVSFQYFNNQRQLYFPPERNFLKAHLTLFHHLPSEHFPQVQQVLEQAAQELQPLPLKVTAVKSMGKGVAYTLESHALQQLHLRLQQRWQPWLTAQDKQKLWPHVTVQNKVLPQQAKALQAQLQEQFSTFTATGIGFQVWAYKGGPWELLQEISFIGVESL
;
A
#
# COMPACT_ATOMS: atom_id res chain seq x y z
N MET A 1 -10.40 24.43 12.54
CA MET A 1 -11.59 23.85 13.18
C MET A 1 -11.84 22.51 12.51
N PHE A 2 -11.19 21.45 12.99
CA PHE A 2 -11.28 20.11 12.38
C PHE A 2 -12.47 19.37 12.99
N VAL A 3 -13.36 18.92 12.11
CA VAL A 3 -14.53 18.12 12.45
C VAL A 3 -14.03 16.74 12.88
N ALA A 4 -14.15 16.43 14.17
CA ALA A 4 -13.95 15.09 14.69
C ALA A 4 -15.14 14.21 14.23
N THR A 5 -14.91 13.33 13.27
CA THR A 5 -15.88 12.29 12.94
C THR A 5 -15.83 11.22 14.04
N ASN A 6 -16.95 11.05 14.73
CA ASN A 6 -17.10 10.17 15.89
C ASN A 6 -16.80 8.70 15.54
N ILE A 7 -15.95 8.07 16.34
CA ILE A 7 -15.62 6.63 16.30
C ILE A 7 -16.80 5.71 16.73
N LEU A 8 -17.96 6.28 17.08
CA LEU A 8 -19.10 5.55 17.64
C LEU A 8 -20.02 4.91 16.60
N ASP A 9 -19.80 5.10 15.30
CA ASP A 9 -20.68 4.54 14.26
C ASP A 9 -20.38 3.07 13.89
N PHE A 10 -19.38 2.43 14.51
CA PHE A 10 -18.95 1.07 14.14
C PHE A 10 -19.47 -0.06 15.04
N PHE A 11 -20.12 0.21 16.19
CA PHE A 11 -20.59 -0.85 17.10
C PHE A 11 -21.82 -0.42 17.93
N PRO A 12 -23.05 -0.88 17.62
CA PRO A 12 -24.27 -0.44 18.32
C PRO A 12 -24.44 -1.02 19.74
N PHE A 13 -23.43 -1.72 20.30
CA PHE A 13 -23.51 -2.36 21.62
C PHE A 13 -22.33 -2.06 22.56
N VAL A 14 -21.47 -1.07 22.24
CA VAL A 14 -20.33 -0.72 23.10
C VAL A 14 -20.59 0.63 23.77
N HIS A 15 -21.05 0.60 25.03
CA HIS A 15 -21.09 1.80 25.87
C HIS A 15 -19.74 2.00 26.57
N LEU A 16 -18.92 2.94 26.06
CA LEU A 16 -17.74 3.44 26.76
C LEU A 16 -18.15 4.51 27.79
N LYS A 17 -17.90 4.25 29.07
CA LYS A 17 -17.89 5.31 30.11
C LYS A 17 -16.45 5.75 30.35
N PHE A 18 -16.17 7.03 30.13
CA PHE A 18 -14.93 7.67 30.51
C PHE A 18 -15.03 8.18 31.95
N GLY A 19 -14.21 7.66 32.86
CA GLY A 19 -14.03 8.21 34.20
C GLY A 19 -12.62 8.77 34.34
N PHE A 20 -12.48 10.07 34.57
CA PHE A 20 -11.20 10.67 34.90
C PHE A 20 -10.96 10.56 36.42
N GLY A 21 -10.07 9.64 36.82
CA GLY A 21 -9.44 9.65 38.14
C GLY A 21 -8.07 10.34 38.07
N CYS A 22 -7.68 11.02 39.15
CA CYS A 22 -6.49 11.90 39.29
C CYS A 22 -5.11 11.26 39.04
N ALA A 23 -5.00 10.12 38.37
CA ALA A 23 -3.73 9.46 38.07
C ALA A 23 -3.61 8.98 36.61
N GLY A 24 -4.30 9.60 35.65
CA GLY A 24 -4.01 9.44 34.21
C GLY A 24 -4.13 8.02 33.63
N ILE A 25 -4.64 7.04 34.39
CA ILE A 25 -4.85 5.67 33.93
C ILE A 25 -6.32 5.56 33.49
N ALA A 26 -6.52 5.34 32.19
CA ALA A 26 -7.82 4.94 31.67
C ALA A 26 -8.08 3.48 32.03
N THR A 27 -8.97 3.21 32.97
CA THR A 27 -9.43 1.88 33.31
C THR A 27 -10.59 1.48 32.38
N PHE A 28 -10.41 0.38 31.66
CA PHE A 28 -11.47 -0.21 30.82
C PHE A 28 -12.23 -1.25 31.62
N THR A 29 -13.51 -1.02 31.86
CA THR A 29 -14.40 -2.02 32.47
C THR A 29 -15.38 -2.52 31.42
N ILE A 30 -15.24 -3.78 31.01
CA ILE A 30 -16.18 -4.46 30.14
C ILE A 30 -17.28 -5.05 31.03
N ASN A 31 -18.46 -4.42 31.09
CA ASN A 31 -19.63 -5.06 31.70
C ASN A 31 -20.24 -6.04 30.67
N GLN A 32 -19.98 -7.33 30.84
CA GLN A 32 -20.75 -8.38 30.18
C GLN A 32 -21.89 -8.80 31.10
N GLU A 33 -23.11 -8.36 30.80
CA GLU A 33 -24.30 -9.02 31.33
C GLU A 33 -24.43 -10.39 30.65
N CYS A 34 -24.29 -11.45 31.46
CA CYS A 34 -24.47 -12.82 31.04
C CYS A 34 -25.94 -13.11 30.72
N GLN A 35 -26.22 -13.54 29.48
CA GLN A 35 -27.39 -14.34 29.12
C GLN A 35 -26.90 -15.74 28.72
N PRO A 36 -27.43 -16.84 29.29
CA PRO A 36 -26.89 -18.16 29.04
C PRO A 36 -27.44 -18.76 27.74
N HIS A 37 -26.60 -19.57 27.09
CA HIS A 37 -26.88 -20.50 25.98
C HIS A 37 -26.88 -19.94 24.55
N THR A 38 -25.72 -19.95 23.87
CA THR A 38 -25.37 -20.89 22.76
C THR A 38 -24.15 -20.40 21.95
N LYS A 39 -23.18 -21.31 21.71
CA LYS A 39 -22.04 -21.28 20.77
C LYS A 39 -21.37 -19.90 20.47
N PHE A 40 -20.52 -19.41 21.37
CA PHE A 40 -19.68 -18.20 21.16
C PHE A 40 -18.15 -18.43 21.21
N LYS A 41 -17.67 -19.68 21.23
CA LYS A 41 -16.23 -19.96 21.44
C LYS A 41 -15.31 -19.62 20.27
N THR A 42 -15.81 -19.44 19.04
CA THR A 42 -14.97 -19.15 17.87
C THR A 42 -14.83 -17.65 17.55
N LYS A 43 -15.87 -16.83 17.74
CA LYS A 43 -15.79 -15.38 17.46
C LYS A 43 -14.98 -14.57 18.47
N ALA A 44 -14.91 -15.01 19.73
CA ALA A 44 -14.15 -14.32 20.76
C ALA A 44 -12.63 -14.39 20.53
N ALA A 45 -12.13 -15.49 19.95
CA ALA A 45 -10.71 -15.67 19.64
C ALA A 45 -10.24 -14.78 18.46
N GLU A 46 -11.09 -14.61 17.44
CA GLU A 46 -10.80 -13.74 16.29
C GLU A 46 -10.86 -12.26 16.66
N ALA A 47 -11.81 -11.85 17.53
CA ALA A 47 -11.90 -10.49 18.04
C ALA A 47 -10.72 -10.14 18.97
N GLY A 48 -10.28 -11.09 19.82
CA GLY A 48 -9.10 -10.91 20.67
C GLY A 48 -7.81 -10.70 19.85
N SER A 49 -7.67 -11.41 18.73
CA SER A 49 -6.57 -11.23 17.78
C SER A 49 -6.59 -9.83 17.13
N ALA A 50 -7.74 -9.38 16.63
CA ALA A 50 -7.85 -8.07 15.97
C ALA A 50 -7.58 -6.89 16.91
N VAL A 51 -8.07 -6.96 18.16
CA VAL A 51 -7.80 -5.96 19.19
C VAL A 51 -6.32 -5.98 19.59
N GLN A 52 -5.70 -7.16 19.71
CA GLN A 52 -4.28 -7.27 20.02
C GLN A 52 -3.40 -6.72 18.89
N VAL A 53 -3.75 -6.98 17.62
CA VAL A 53 -3.07 -6.40 16.46
C VAL A 53 -3.19 -4.88 16.44
N MET A 54 -4.38 -4.34 16.74
CA MET A 54 -4.61 -2.89 16.83
C MET A 54 -3.85 -2.25 18.00
N LEU A 55 -3.82 -2.89 19.17
CA LEU A 55 -3.06 -2.41 20.33
C LEU A 55 -1.55 -2.48 20.10
N ASN A 56 -1.07 -3.54 19.45
CA ASN A 56 0.34 -3.65 19.05
C ASN A 56 0.72 -2.58 18.03
N TRP A 57 -0.19 -2.27 17.09
CA TRP A 57 -0.05 -1.14 16.18
C TRP A 57 0.03 0.17 16.96
N ILE A 58 -0.97 0.51 17.78
CA ILE A 58 -1.00 1.76 18.58
C ILE A 58 0.28 1.92 19.44
N ASN A 59 0.71 0.85 20.11
CA ASN A 59 1.90 0.88 20.97
C ASN A 59 3.22 1.01 20.18
N LYS A 60 3.28 0.46 18.97
CA LYS A 60 4.42 0.64 18.06
C LYS A 60 4.57 2.11 17.64
N TYR A 61 3.45 2.79 17.34
CA TYR A 61 3.48 4.18 16.88
C TYR A 61 3.61 5.23 18.00
N LYS A 62 3.05 4.99 19.18
CA LYS A 62 3.26 5.88 20.36
C LYS A 62 4.73 5.97 20.79
N ARG A 63 5.53 4.93 20.54
CA ARG A 63 6.97 4.92 20.85
C ARG A 63 7.78 5.81 19.90
N ILE A 64 7.30 6.05 18.69
CA ILE A 64 7.96 6.91 17.68
C ILE A 64 7.81 8.39 18.06
N GLU A 65 6.67 8.80 18.65
CA GLU A 65 6.45 10.19 19.06
C GLU A 65 7.29 10.63 20.27
N GLN A 66 7.73 9.70 21.13
CA GLN A 66 8.52 10.04 22.32
C GLN A 66 10.03 10.20 22.05
N VAL A 67 10.52 9.83 20.87
CA VAL A 67 11.93 10.03 20.47
C VAL A 67 12.05 11.32 19.65
N GLY A 68 11.66 12.45 20.24
CA GLY A 68 11.95 13.78 19.69
C GLY A 68 13.33 14.25 20.16
N SER A 69 14.33 14.22 19.27
CA SER A 69 15.68 14.70 19.59
C SER A 69 15.77 16.21 19.58
N ALA A 70 16.40 16.75 20.61
CA ALA A 70 17.06 18.05 20.58
C ALA A 70 18.09 18.09 19.44
N ASN A 71 18.12 19.23 18.72
CA ASN A 71 19.16 19.74 17.83
C ASN A 71 19.92 18.74 16.94
N GLY A 72 19.54 18.64 15.66
CA GLY A 72 20.37 18.00 14.62
C GLY A 72 19.70 18.03 13.24
N THR A 73 20.42 18.53 12.25
CA THR A 73 20.03 18.80 10.84
C THR A 73 19.13 17.75 10.16
N ARG A 74 18.19 18.25 9.35
CA ARG A 74 17.05 17.57 8.69
C ARG A 74 17.41 16.65 7.51
N LYS A 75 18.42 15.77 7.65
CA LYS A 75 18.72 14.70 6.68
C LYS A 75 19.01 13.41 7.46
N ASP A 76 18.47 12.28 6.99
CA ASP A 76 18.74 10.88 7.42
C ASP A 76 17.95 10.21 8.55
N TYR A 77 16.89 10.81 9.13
CA TYR A 77 16.11 10.11 10.17
C TYR A 77 15.23 8.94 9.66
N ARG A 78 14.98 8.81 8.35
CA ARG A 78 14.14 7.71 7.80
C ARG A 78 14.88 6.37 7.72
N LEU A 79 16.20 6.38 7.54
CA LEU A 79 17.02 5.17 7.45
C LEU A 79 17.13 4.44 8.81
N CYS A 80 17.21 5.19 9.91
CA CYS A 80 17.38 4.62 11.25
C CYS A 80 16.12 3.98 11.85
N ALA A 81 14.96 4.10 11.21
CA ALA A 81 13.67 3.57 11.69
C ALA A 81 13.12 2.42 10.83
N MET A 82 13.87 1.95 9.83
CA MET A 82 13.48 0.75 9.09
C MET A 82 13.75 -0.48 9.96
N ASN A 83 12.67 -1.16 10.37
CA ASN A 83 12.81 -2.53 10.85
C ASN A 83 13.37 -3.37 9.69
N HIS A 84 14.51 -4.02 9.89
CA HIS A 84 15.16 -4.93 8.92
C HIS A 84 14.28 -6.11 8.46
N GLU A 85 13.08 -6.26 9.01
CA GLU A 85 12.10 -7.30 8.69
C GLU A 85 11.06 -6.85 7.65
N ASP A 86 10.90 -5.54 7.39
CA ASP A 86 9.82 -5.05 6.51
C ASP A 86 10.30 -5.05 5.04
N PRO A 87 9.73 -5.88 4.14
CA PRO A 87 10.17 -5.95 2.75
C PRO A 87 10.01 -4.62 2.02
N ILE A 88 10.88 -4.37 1.05
CA ILE A 88 10.74 -3.23 0.15
C ILE A 88 9.83 -3.60 -1.02
N VAL A 89 8.83 -2.75 -1.26
CA VAL A 89 8.03 -2.74 -2.49
C VAL A 89 8.54 -1.62 -3.38
N LEU A 90 8.76 -1.92 -4.67
CA LEU A 90 9.09 -0.92 -5.68
C LEU A 90 7.91 -0.74 -6.62
N THR A 91 7.48 0.50 -6.81
CA THR A 91 6.47 0.86 -7.81
C THR A 91 7.01 1.86 -8.81
N LEU A 92 6.44 1.86 -10.01
CA LEU A 92 6.57 2.96 -10.96
C LEU A 92 5.62 4.08 -10.53
N GLN A 93 6.14 5.29 -10.37
CA GLN A 93 5.35 6.49 -10.17
C GLN A 93 4.67 6.87 -11.48
N LEU A 94 3.35 7.06 -11.44
CA LEU A 94 2.59 7.57 -12.57
C LEU A 94 2.47 9.10 -12.48
N ASP A 95 2.35 9.78 -13.61
CA ASP A 95 2.00 11.19 -13.64
C ASP A 95 0.62 11.43 -13.00
N GLU A 96 0.39 12.66 -12.52
CA GLU A 96 -0.78 12.99 -11.71
C GLU A 96 -2.10 12.63 -12.41
N VAL A 97 -2.22 12.92 -13.72
CA VAL A 97 -3.43 12.64 -14.49
C VAL A 97 -3.73 11.13 -14.53
N SER A 98 -2.72 10.33 -14.85
CA SER A 98 -2.85 8.87 -14.88
C SER A 98 -3.11 8.29 -13.49
N PHE A 99 -2.40 8.79 -12.48
CA PHE A 99 -2.58 8.38 -11.09
C PHE A 99 -4.03 8.62 -10.64
N GLN A 100 -4.56 9.83 -10.86
CA GLN A 100 -5.92 10.18 -10.47
C GLN A 100 -6.95 9.34 -11.21
N TYR A 101 -6.77 9.10 -12.51
CA TYR A 101 -7.65 8.20 -13.28
C TYR A 101 -7.77 6.84 -12.58
N PHE A 102 -6.66 6.15 -12.33
CA PHE A 102 -6.69 4.82 -11.72
C PHE A 102 -7.11 4.84 -10.25
N ASN A 103 -6.74 5.88 -9.50
CA ASN A 103 -7.11 6.00 -8.11
C ASN A 103 -8.63 6.20 -7.95
N ASN A 104 -9.26 6.95 -8.86
CA ASN A 104 -10.71 7.09 -8.90
C ASN A 104 -11.39 5.74 -9.23
N GLN A 105 -10.85 4.97 -10.17
CA GLN A 105 -11.35 3.60 -10.44
C GLN A 105 -11.28 2.72 -9.17
N ARG A 106 -10.19 2.79 -8.41
CA ARG A 106 -10.09 2.06 -7.13
C ARG A 106 -11.10 2.54 -6.10
N GLN A 107 -11.34 3.84 -5.98
CA GLN A 107 -12.35 4.36 -5.06
C GLN A 107 -13.77 3.89 -5.40
N LEU A 108 -14.06 3.74 -6.69
CA LEU A 108 -15.36 3.27 -7.17
C LEU A 108 -15.56 1.76 -7.00
N TYR A 109 -14.53 0.96 -7.26
CA TYR A 109 -14.70 -0.48 -7.48
C TYR A 109 -13.94 -1.41 -6.54
N PHE A 110 -12.94 -0.89 -5.83
CA PHE A 110 -12.21 -1.67 -4.84
C PHE A 110 -13.01 -1.72 -3.55
N PRO A 111 -13.21 -2.89 -2.91
CA PRO A 111 -13.95 -2.98 -1.65
C PRO A 111 -13.37 -2.00 -0.61
N PRO A 112 -14.17 -1.06 -0.08
CA PRO A 112 -13.68 0.05 0.72
C PRO A 112 -12.96 -0.42 2.00
N GLU A 113 -13.42 -1.52 2.59
CA GLU A 113 -12.83 -2.14 3.78
C GLU A 113 -11.46 -2.81 3.51
N ARG A 114 -11.01 -2.83 2.25
CA ARG A 114 -9.71 -3.38 1.81
C ARG A 114 -8.88 -2.38 1.02
N ASN A 115 -9.43 -1.20 0.70
CA ASN A 115 -8.78 -0.21 -0.17
C ASN A 115 -7.86 0.73 0.62
N PHE A 116 -6.83 0.16 1.25
CA PHE A 116 -5.87 0.92 2.06
C PHE A 116 -4.77 1.61 1.23
N LEU A 117 -4.57 1.18 -0.02
CA LEU A 117 -3.53 1.68 -0.91
C LEU A 117 -4.13 2.49 -2.06
N LYS A 118 -3.45 3.57 -2.44
CA LYS A 118 -3.73 4.32 -3.66
C LYS A 118 -3.35 3.50 -4.90
N ALA A 119 -3.74 3.97 -6.08
CA ALA A 119 -3.35 3.33 -7.34
C ALA A 119 -1.83 3.25 -7.46
N HIS A 120 -1.33 2.11 -7.94
CA HIS A 120 0.08 1.84 -8.09
C HIS A 120 0.31 0.83 -9.21
N LEU A 121 1.48 0.92 -9.85
CA LEU A 121 2.01 -0.09 -10.76
C LEU A 121 3.25 -0.69 -10.10
N THR A 122 3.13 -1.92 -9.60
CA THR A 122 4.22 -2.60 -8.90
C THR A 122 5.24 -3.17 -9.89
N LEU A 123 6.53 -2.92 -9.59
CA LEU A 123 7.67 -3.50 -10.30
C LEU A 123 8.25 -4.68 -9.51
N PHE A 124 8.45 -4.51 -8.20
CA PHE A 124 8.93 -5.57 -7.31
C PHE A 124 8.12 -5.57 -6.02
N HIS A 125 7.81 -6.75 -5.52
CA HIS A 125 6.92 -6.94 -4.37
C HIS A 125 7.70 -7.14 -3.08
N HIS A 126 8.94 -7.62 -3.16
CA HIS A 126 9.67 -8.06 -1.98
C HIS A 126 11.20 -8.02 -2.20
N LEU A 127 11.77 -6.82 -2.16
CA LEU A 127 13.22 -6.64 -2.06
C LEU A 127 13.66 -6.65 -0.57
N PRO A 128 14.85 -7.21 -0.25
CA PRO A 128 15.37 -7.26 1.11
C PRO A 128 15.72 -5.86 1.64
N SER A 129 15.25 -5.52 2.85
CA SER A 129 15.46 -4.21 3.44
C SER A 129 16.89 -3.98 3.94
N GLU A 130 17.61 -5.05 4.28
CA GLU A 130 19.04 -5.03 4.58
C GLU A 130 19.92 -4.60 3.40
N HIS A 131 19.37 -4.61 2.18
CA HIS A 131 20.03 -4.13 0.97
C HIS A 131 19.46 -2.81 0.45
N PHE A 132 18.71 -2.07 1.28
CA PHE A 132 18.11 -0.80 0.88
C PHE A 132 19.11 0.20 0.28
N PRO A 133 20.31 0.44 0.86
CA PRO A 133 21.28 1.36 0.27
C PRO A 133 21.71 0.96 -1.17
N GLN A 134 21.88 -0.34 -1.42
CA GLN A 134 22.23 -0.85 -2.74
C GLN A 134 21.06 -0.76 -3.73
N VAL A 135 19.82 -1.00 -3.26
CA VAL A 135 18.60 -0.81 -4.06
C VAL A 135 18.48 0.66 -4.46
N GLN A 136 18.62 1.58 -3.51
CA GLN A 136 18.57 3.01 -3.75
C GLN A 136 19.62 3.45 -4.77
N GLN A 137 20.88 3.08 -4.58
CA GLN A 137 21.95 3.44 -5.51
C GLN A 137 21.67 2.98 -6.95
N VAL A 138 21.18 1.74 -7.13
CA VAL A 138 20.84 1.21 -8.45
C VAL A 138 19.68 1.98 -9.08
N LEU A 139 18.68 2.35 -8.29
CA LEU A 139 17.53 3.12 -8.76
C LEU A 139 17.89 4.55 -9.16
N GLU A 140 18.73 5.23 -8.36
CA GLU A 140 19.21 6.58 -8.66
C GLU A 140 20.04 6.60 -9.96
N GLN A 141 20.93 5.62 -10.16
CA GLN A 141 21.68 5.47 -11.39
C GLN A 141 20.77 5.20 -12.59
N ALA A 142 19.80 4.30 -12.45
CA ALA A 142 18.85 4.01 -13.53
C ALA A 142 17.98 5.24 -13.87
N ALA A 143 17.53 5.99 -12.88
CA ALA A 143 16.68 7.17 -13.08
C ALA A 143 17.39 8.29 -13.86
N GLN A 144 18.72 8.42 -13.73
CA GLN A 144 19.51 9.39 -14.50
C GLN A 144 19.54 9.11 -16.00
N GLU A 145 19.21 7.89 -16.43
CA GLU A 145 19.18 7.48 -17.84
C GLU A 145 17.76 7.47 -18.44
N LEU A 146 16.73 7.72 -17.62
CA LEU A 146 15.33 7.53 -18.01
C LEU A 146 14.62 8.87 -18.17
N GLN A 147 14.04 9.10 -19.35
CA GLN A 147 13.01 10.12 -19.57
C GLN A 147 11.63 9.57 -19.14
N PRO A 148 10.58 10.41 -19.02
CA PRO A 148 9.23 9.94 -18.77
C PRO A 148 8.83 8.80 -19.72
N LEU A 149 8.38 7.69 -19.15
CA LEU A 149 8.09 6.47 -19.88
C LEU A 149 6.64 6.48 -20.37
N PRO A 150 6.37 6.48 -21.68
CA PRO A 150 5.02 6.27 -22.17
C PRO A 150 4.56 4.83 -21.90
N LEU A 151 3.36 4.71 -21.35
CA LEU A 151 2.71 3.44 -21.00
C LEU A 151 1.36 3.38 -21.73
N LYS A 152 1.25 2.53 -22.75
CA LYS A 152 -0.02 2.36 -23.46
C LYS A 152 -0.94 1.51 -22.61
N VAL A 153 -2.08 2.04 -22.19
CA VAL A 153 -3.12 1.27 -21.50
C VAL A 153 -3.92 0.54 -22.56
N THR A 154 -3.87 -0.79 -22.60
CA THR A 154 -4.35 -1.58 -23.75
C THR A 154 -5.60 -2.40 -23.51
N ALA A 155 -5.90 -2.76 -22.26
CA ALA A 155 -7.07 -3.58 -21.96
C ALA A 155 -7.48 -3.53 -20.48
N VAL A 156 -8.72 -3.94 -20.21
CA VAL A 156 -9.19 -4.32 -18.87
C VAL A 156 -9.19 -5.84 -18.76
N LYS A 157 -8.43 -6.39 -17.80
CA LYS A 157 -8.26 -7.84 -17.63
C LYS A 157 -8.76 -8.34 -16.29
N SER A 158 -9.30 -9.55 -16.30
CA SER A 158 -9.62 -10.31 -15.09
C SER A 158 -8.35 -10.90 -14.48
N MET A 159 -8.29 -10.87 -13.14
CA MET A 159 -7.29 -11.55 -12.31
C MET A 159 -7.91 -12.75 -11.56
N GLY A 160 -9.06 -13.25 -12.04
CA GLY A 160 -9.85 -14.30 -11.38
C GLY A 160 -10.71 -13.77 -10.22
N LYS A 161 -10.08 -13.12 -9.22
CA LYS A 161 -10.77 -12.49 -8.06
C LYS A 161 -10.63 -10.97 -8.02
N GLY A 162 -10.36 -10.37 -9.18
CA GLY A 162 -10.10 -8.95 -9.32
C GLY A 162 -10.06 -8.50 -10.78
N VAL A 163 -9.90 -7.20 -10.95
CA VAL A 163 -9.86 -6.52 -12.25
C VAL A 163 -8.70 -5.53 -12.25
N ALA A 164 -7.95 -5.49 -13.35
CA ALA A 164 -6.85 -4.57 -13.55
C ALA A 164 -6.83 -4.01 -14.97
N TYR A 165 -6.33 -2.79 -15.11
CA TYR A 165 -5.91 -2.25 -16.40
C TYR A 165 -4.52 -2.79 -16.74
N THR A 166 -4.34 -3.30 -17.95
CA THR A 166 -3.02 -3.73 -18.46
C THR A 166 -2.36 -2.60 -19.21
N LEU A 167 -1.06 -2.42 -18.99
CA LEU A 167 -0.23 -1.43 -19.65
C LEU A 167 0.89 -2.11 -20.43
N GLU A 168 1.28 -1.51 -21.55
CA GLU A 168 2.36 -1.96 -22.41
C GLU A 168 3.40 -0.85 -22.56
N SER A 169 4.66 -1.19 -22.31
CA SER A 169 5.80 -0.34 -22.57
C SER A 169 7.05 -1.21 -22.70
N HIS A 170 7.64 -1.24 -23.90
CA HIS A 170 8.87 -1.99 -24.13
C HIS A 170 10.00 -1.46 -23.25
N ALA A 171 10.12 -0.14 -23.09
CA ALA A 171 11.12 0.48 -22.23
C ALA A 171 10.97 0.05 -20.76
N LEU A 172 9.74 -0.02 -20.24
CA LEU A 172 9.49 -0.50 -18.88
C LEU A 172 9.86 -1.98 -18.70
N GLN A 173 9.55 -2.82 -19.69
CA GLN A 173 9.92 -4.25 -19.67
C GLN A 173 11.44 -4.44 -19.65
N GLN A 174 12.17 -3.68 -20.47
CA GLN A 174 13.64 -3.72 -20.50
C GLN A 174 14.25 -3.17 -19.20
N LEU A 175 13.68 -2.09 -18.65
CA LEU A 175 14.08 -1.57 -17.34
C LEU A 175 13.91 -2.63 -16.25
N HIS A 176 12.74 -3.25 -16.15
CA HIS A 176 12.49 -4.30 -15.17
C HIS A 176 13.45 -5.47 -15.32
N LEU A 177 13.72 -5.94 -16.54
CA LEU A 177 14.67 -7.02 -16.80
C LEU A 177 16.09 -6.66 -16.35
N ARG A 178 16.56 -5.42 -16.62
CA ARG A 178 17.88 -4.94 -16.15
C ARG A 178 17.96 -4.92 -14.62
N LEU A 179 16.91 -4.44 -13.96
CA LEU A 179 16.82 -4.45 -12.49
C LEU A 179 16.81 -5.89 -11.94
N GLN A 180 16.08 -6.80 -12.59
CA GLN A 180 16.08 -8.22 -12.21
C GLN A 180 17.48 -8.84 -12.29
N GLN A 181 18.24 -8.53 -13.33
CA GLN A 181 19.62 -9.03 -13.49
C GLN A 181 20.52 -8.50 -12.36
N ARG A 182 20.37 -7.23 -11.97
CA ARG A 182 21.15 -6.63 -10.89
C ARG A 182 20.84 -7.23 -9.52
N TRP A 183 19.58 -7.60 -9.29
CA TRP A 183 19.10 -8.07 -7.99
C TRP A 183 18.86 -9.58 -7.93
N GLN A 184 19.26 -10.35 -8.95
CA GLN A 184 18.96 -11.77 -9.10
C GLN A 184 19.09 -12.61 -7.80
N PRO A 185 20.17 -12.44 -6.99
CA PRO A 185 20.35 -13.24 -5.77
C PRO A 185 19.28 -12.98 -4.70
N TRP A 186 18.60 -11.83 -4.76
CA TRP A 186 17.67 -11.33 -3.76
C TRP A 186 16.21 -11.58 -4.12
N LEU A 187 15.92 -11.89 -5.39
CA LEU A 187 14.55 -11.92 -5.88
C LEU A 187 13.80 -13.17 -5.40
N THR A 188 12.58 -12.94 -4.93
CA THR A 188 11.59 -13.99 -4.70
C THR A 188 11.19 -14.67 -6.02
N ALA A 189 10.52 -15.82 -5.95
CA ALA A 189 9.98 -16.48 -7.14
C ALA A 189 8.99 -15.59 -7.90
N GLN A 190 8.21 -14.76 -7.19
CA GLN A 190 7.27 -13.81 -7.79
C GLN A 190 8.02 -12.71 -8.53
N ASP A 191 9.04 -12.12 -7.92
CA ASP A 191 9.81 -11.02 -8.53
C ASP A 191 10.77 -11.48 -9.63
N LYS A 192 10.97 -12.78 -9.81
CA LYS A 192 11.68 -13.37 -10.96
C LYS A 192 10.78 -13.52 -12.21
N GLN A 193 9.47 -13.40 -12.07
CA GLN A 193 8.55 -13.55 -13.21
C GLN A 193 8.71 -12.39 -14.19
N LYS A 194 8.32 -12.62 -15.45
CA LYS A 194 8.23 -11.55 -16.44
C LYS A 194 7.22 -10.50 -15.96
N LEU A 195 7.57 -9.22 -16.07
CA LEU A 195 6.67 -8.14 -15.68
C LEU A 195 5.38 -8.20 -16.50
N TRP A 196 4.24 -8.17 -15.80
CA TRP A 196 2.95 -7.85 -16.38
C TRP A 196 2.55 -6.48 -15.83
N PRO A 197 2.80 -5.37 -16.55
CA PRO A 197 2.49 -4.03 -16.05
C PRO A 197 0.98 -3.87 -15.95
N HIS A 198 0.50 -3.63 -14.74
CA HIS A 198 -0.93 -3.50 -14.50
C HIS A 198 -1.20 -2.58 -13.32
N VAL A 199 -2.38 -1.95 -13.33
CA VAL A 199 -2.92 -1.22 -12.19
C VAL A 199 -4.22 -1.89 -11.76
N THR A 200 -4.23 -2.43 -10.55
CA THR A 200 -5.38 -3.16 -10.00
C THR A 200 -6.43 -2.18 -9.49
N VAL A 201 -7.67 -2.34 -9.96
CA VAL A 201 -8.82 -1.51 -9.56
C VAL A 201 -9.86 -2.24 -8.71
N GLN A 202 -9.79 -3.58 -8.69
CA GLN A 202 -10.56 -4.42 -7.78
C GLN A 202 -9.77 -5.70 -7.47
N ASN A 203 -9.82 -6.19 -6.23
CA ASN A 203 -9.25 -7.49 -5.87
C ASN A 203 -9.95 -8.07 -4.63
N LYS A 204 -9.75 -9.36 -4.38
CA LYS A 204 -10.29 -10.13 -3.23
C LYS A 204 -11.83 -10.14 -3.19
N VAL A 205 -12.47 -10.10 -4.36
CA VAL A 205 -13.93 -10.23 -4.52
C VAL A 205 -14.31 -11.62 -5.03
N LEU A 206 -15.61 -11.92 -5.09
CA LEU A 206 -16.09 -13.15 -5.72
C LEU A 206 -15.80 -13.13 -7.23
N PRO A 207 -15.46 -14.27 -7.87
CA PRO A 207 -15.17 -14.31 -9.30
C PRO A 207 -16.27 -13.74 -10.19
N GLN A 208 -17.54 -13.94 -9.84
CA GLN A 208 -18.68 -13.39 -10.56
C GLN A 208 -18.71 -11.86 -10.52
N GLN A 209 -18.38 -11.25 -9.37
CA GLN A 209 -18.31 -9.80 -9.22
C GLN A 209 -17.17 -9.22 -10.07
N ALA A 210 -15.99 -9.86 -10.05
CA ALA A 210 -14.86 -9.47 -10.88
C ALA A 210 -15.20 -9.57 -12.38
N LYS A 211 -15.88 -10.65 -12.80
CA LYS A 211 -16.30 -10.84 -14.20
C LYS A 211 -17.31 -9.77 -14.63
N ALA A 212 -18.29 -9.45 -13.79
CA ALA A 212 -19.28 -8.42 -14.08
C ALA A 212 -18.63 -7.03 -14.24
N LEU A 213 -17.75 -6.65 -13.30
CA LEU A 213 -17.03 -5.38 -13.40
C LEU A 213 -16.12 -5.32 -14.63
N GLN A 214 -15.40 -6.41 -14.93
CA GLN A 214 -14.54 -6.45 -16.10
C GLN A 214 -15.33 -6.23 -17.40
N ALA A 215 -16.50 -6.87 -17.55
CA ALA A 215 -17.37 -6.65 -18.70
C ALA A 215 -17.83 -5.19 -18.80
N GLN A 216 -18.32 -4.61 -17.70
CA GLN A 216 -18.76 -3.21 -17.64
C GLN A 216 -17.63 -2.24 -18.06
N LEU A 217 -16.44 -2.40 -17.48
CA LEU A 217 -15.30 -1.52 -17.80
C LEU A 217 -14.80 -1.73 -19.23
N GLN A 218 -14.85 -2.96 -19.74
CA GLN A 218 -14.38 -3.28 -21.10
C GLN A 218 -15.28 -2.68 -22.18
N GLU A 219 -16.60 -2.55 -21.94
CA GLU A 219 -17.54 -1.90 -22.88
C GLU A 219 -17.25 -0.41 -23.08
N GLN A 220 -16.76 0.25 -22.03
CA GLN A 220 -16.47 1.69 -22.03
C GLN A 220 -14.99 1.99 -22.33
N PHE A 221 -14.17 0.95 -22.51
CA PHE A 221 -12.74 1.10 -22.59
C PHE A 221 -12.29 1.56 -23.98
N SER A 222 -11.46 2.61 -24.00
CA SER A 222 -10.65 3.00 -25.14
C SER A 222 -9.19 3.08 -24.70
N THR A 223 -8.27 2.76 -25.61
CA THR A 223 -6.84 2.82 -25.29
C THR A 223 -6.40 4.26 -25.09
N PHE A 224 -5.57 4.51 -24.09
CA PHE A 224 -4.96 5.81 -23.83
C PHE A 224 -3.51 5.63 -23.36
N THR A 225 -2.79 6.72 -23.23
CA THR A 225 -1.39 6.71 -22.77
C THR A 225 -1.33 7.27 -21.36
N ALA A 226 -0.77 6.49 -20.45
CA ALA A 226 -0.31 6.95 -19.14
C ALA A 226 1.19 7.22 -19.20
N THR A 227 1.73 7.94 -18.21
CA THR A 227 3.17 8.25 -18.16
C THR A 227 3.78 7.79 -16.84
N GLY A 228 4.88 7.04 -16.91
CA GLY A 228 5.72 6.73 -15.76
C GLY A 228 6.80 7.80 -15.58
N ILE A 229 6.88 8.43 -14.42
CA ILE A 229 7.73 9.61 -14.17
C ILE A 229 8.83 9.38 -13.12
N GLY A 230 8.87 8.21 -12.50
CA GLY A 230 9.84 7.94 -11.45
C GLY A 230 9.63 6.59 -10.78
N PHE A 231 10.41 6.36 -9.74
CA PHE A 231 10.25 5.25 -8.82
C PHE A 231 9.70 5.73 -7.50
N GLN A 232 8.85 4.91 -6.87
CA GLN A 232 8.51 5.05 -5.46
C GLN A 232 8.91 3.79 -4.72
N VAL A 233 9.65 3.97 -3.63
CA VAL A 233 10.17 2.91 -2.80
C VAL A 233 9.42 2.90 -1.48
N TRP A 234 8.89 1.75 -1.10
CA TRP A 234 8.00 1.62 0.05
C TRP A 234 8.49 0.52 1.00
N ALA A 235 8.31 0.71 2.30
CA ALA A 235 8.37 -0.38 3.26
C ALA A 235 6.98 -1.03 3.42
N TYR A 236 6.90 -2.35 3.28
CA TYR A 236 5.70 -3.13 3.50
C TYR A 236 5.49 -3.38 5.00
N LYS A 237 4.58 -2.63 5.64
CA LYS A 237 4.30 -2.72 7.08
C LYS A 237 3.14 -3.68 7.41
N GLY A 238 3.11 -4.86 6.77
CA GLY A 238 2.06 -5.87 7.01
C GLY A 238 0.69 -5.52 6.42
N GLY A 239 0.64 -4.65 5.40
CA GLY A 239 -0.61 -4.22 4.76
C GLY A 239 -0.53 -2.77 4.26
N PRO A 240 -0.38 -1.78 5.16
CA PRO A 240 -0.05 -0.41 4.76
C PRO A 240 1.38 -0.33 4.24
N TRP A 241 1.60 0.60 3.32
CA TRP A 241 2.93 0.90 2.76
C TRP A 241 3.38 2.26 3.30
N GLU A 242 4.61 2.30 3.80
CA GLU A 242 5.25 3.55 4.20
C GLU A 242 6.20 4.00 3.08
N LEU A 243 5.99 5.21 2.56
CA LEU A 243 6.85 5.77 1.54
C LEU A 243 8.24 6.09 2.12
N LEU A 244 9.27 5.46 1.58
CA LEU A 244 10.66 5.69 1.97
C LEU A 244 11.29 6.79 1.11
N GLN A 245 11.14 6.64 -0.21
CA GLN A 245 11.82 7.49 -1.19
C GLN A 245 11.02 7.58 -2.49
N GLU A 246 11.14 8.75 -3.13
CA GLU A 246 10.72 8.97 -4.52
C GLU A 246 11.96 9.37 -5.33
N ILE A 247 12.10 8.81 -6.53
CA ILE A 247 13.25 9.04 -7.41
C ILE A 247 12.71 9.38 -8.79
N SER A 248 12.72 10.66 -9.14
CA SER A 248 12.22 11.15 -10.43
C SER A 248 13.14 10.78 -11.58
N PHE A 249 12.53 10.52 -12.74
CA PHE A 249 13.22 10.41 -14.03
C PHE A 249 13.70 11.79 -14.50
N ILE A 250 14.70 11.81 -15.39
CA ILE A 250 15.19 13.06 -15.98
C ILE A 250 14.10 13.71 -16.84
N GLY A 251 14.01 15.04 -16.83
CA GLY A 251 13.00 15.78 -17.60
C GLY A 251 11.63 15.87 -16.95
N VAL A 252 11.48 15.37 -15.71
CA VAL A 252 10.30 15.65 -14.88
C VAL A 252 10.61 16.90 -14.06
N GLU A 253 9.94 18.01 -14.38
CA GLU A 253 10.04 19.22 -13.56
C GLU A 253 9.39 18.96 -12.20
N SER A 254 10.14 19.18 -11.13
CA SER A 254 9.61 19.17 -9.78
C SER A 254 8.58 20.30 -9.66
N LEU A 255 7.29 19.93 -9.57
CA LEU A 255 6.22 20.87 -9.23
C LEU A 255 6.36 21.38 -7.79
#